data_AF-A0A538MSP9-F1
#
_entry.id   AF-A0A538MSP9-F1
#
_cell.length_a   1.000
_cell.length_b   1.000
_cell.length_c   1.000
_cell.angle_alpha   90.00
_cell.angle_beta   90.00
_cell.angle_gamma   90.00
#
_symmetry.space_group_name_H-M   'P 1'
#
loop_
_entity.id
_entity.type
_entity.pdbx_description
1 polymer ?
#
loop_
_entity_poly.entity_id
_entity_poly.type
_entity_poly.pdbx_seq_one_letter_code
_entity_poly.pdbx_strand_id
1 'polypeptide(L)'
;MQSDRARLPLAFTVAAAAASLSFALATGVVAGERIPGRRLAEATAIGTITLAPAIVLLGFFGIVGLLPAVVWLAFAGAVVPVLTLERRLSYRRAFALARADLGHAIGSLATLALVGLLTAYVLFFTLRSAGTAALRASAFLSVLVISPLLFLGGALLYFDQLARVGSSPRRRRTDADVHPAVQPDRAGGPDAQVEPRPAARGQ
;
A
#
# COMPACT_ATOMS: atom_id res chain seq x y z
N MET A 1 -37.03 0.00 -20.51
CA MET A 1 -36.12 -0.88 -19.73
C MET A 1 -34.72 -1.09 -20.36
N GLN A 2 -34.42 -0.56 -21.56
CA GLN A 2 -33.10 -0.74 -22.21
C GLN A 2 -32.07 0.34 -21.82
N SER A 3 -32.54 1.50 -21.36
CA SER A 3 -31.73 2.64 -20.94
C SER A 3 -30.94 2.41 -19.64
N ASP A 4 -31.42 1.60 -18.71
CA ASP A 4 -30.71 1.36 -17.44
C ASP A 4 -29.55 0.36 -17.55
N ARG A 5 -29.59 -0.55 -18.52
CA ARG A 5 -28.50 -1.54 -18.72
C ARG A 5 -27.19 -0.92 -19.18
N ALA A 6 -27.24 0.19 -19.92
CA ALA A 6 -26.04 0.90 -20.36
C ALA A 6 -25.52 1.92 -19.32
N ARG A 7 -26.38 2.41 -18.42
CA ARG A 7 -26.03 3.42 -17.42
C ARG A 7 -25.09 2.89 -16.35
N LEU A 8 -25.33 1.67 -15.87
CA LEU A 8 -24.48 1.00 -14.88
C LEU A 8 -23.03 0.79 -15.35
N PRO A 9 -22.77 0.13 -16.49
CA PRO A 9 -21.40 -0.08 -16.95
C PRO A 9 -20.70 1.25 -17.27
N LEU A 10 -21.44 2.24 -17.80
CA LEU A 10 -20.91 3.58 -18.08
C LEU A 10 -20.56 4.32 -16.78
N ALA A 11 -21.39 4.24 -15.75
CA ALA A 11 -21.10 4.82 -14.45
C ALA A 11 -19.86 4.19 -13.82
N PHE A 12 -19.69 2.87 -13.91
CA PHE A 12 -18.51 2.18 -13.40
C PHE A 12 -17.23 2.54 -14.16
N THR A 13 -17.28 2.64 -15.50
CA THR A 13 -16.11 3.04 -16.29
C THR A 13 -15.73 4.50 -16.03
N VAL A 14 -16.70 5.40 -15.95
CA VAL A 14 -16.45 6.81 -15.59
C VAL A 14 -15.87 6.91 -14.18
N ALA A 15 -16.42 6.18 -13.20
CA ALA A 15 -15.88 6.16 -11.85
C ALA A 15 -14.44 5.61 -11.80
N ALA A 16 -14.15 4.54 -12.55
CA ALA A 16 -12.81 3.97 -12.64
C ALA A 16 -11.81 4.91 -13.30
N ALA A 17 -12.21 5.59 -14.37
CA ALA A 17 -11.36 6.58 -15.04
C ALA A 17 -11.09 7.79 -14.14
N ALA A 18 -12.11 8.30 -13.45
CA ALA A 18 -11.97 9.42 -12.52
C ALA A 18 -11.10 9.06 -11.30
N ALA A 19 -11.27 7.86 -10.75
CA ALA A 19 -10.44 7.34 -9.67
C ALA A 19 -8.98 7.18 -10.10
N SER A 20 -8.76 6.62 -11.29
CA SER A 20 -7.43 6.43 -11.88
C SER A 20 -6.71 7.76 -12.09
N LEU A 21 -7.41 8.75 -12.67
CA LEU A 21 -6.88 10.10 -12.86
C LEU A 21 -6.54 10.76 -11.52
N SER A 22 -7.45 10.69 -10.54
CA SER A 22 -7.24 11.25 -9.21
C SER A 22 -6.03 10.64 -8.51
N PHE A 23 -5.84 9.33 -8.65
CA PHE A 23 -4.72 8.60 -8.06
C PHE A 23 -3.40 8.93 -8.75
N ALA A 24 -3.40 9.08 -10.08
CA ALA A 24 -2.22 9.53 -10.82
C ALA A 24 -1.81 10.96 -10.44
N LEU A 25 -2.78 11.87 -10.30
CA LEU A 25 -2.55 13.24 -9.83
C LEU A 25 -2.03 13.27 -8.39
N ALA A 26 -2.63 12.48 -7.48
CA ALA A 26 -2.16 12.35 -6.11
C ALA A 26 -0.70 11.85 -6.07
N THR A 27 -0.35 10.90 -6.93
CA THR A 27 1.03 10.42 -7.04
C THR A 27 1.98 11.53 -7.50
N GLY A 28 1.59 12.33 -8.49
CA GLY A 28 2.37 13.49 -8.93
C GLY A 28 2.58 14.53 -7.83
N VAL A 29 1.54 14.78 -7.01
CA VAL A 29 1.62 15.69 -5.85
C VAL A 29 2.60 15.16 -4.80
N VAL A 30 2.52 13.87 -4.44
CA VAL A 30 3.43 13.26 -3.46
C VAL A 30 4.87 13.21 -3.97
N ALA A 31 5.06 12.96 -5.28
CA ALA A 31 6.38 12.95 -5.91
C ALA A 31 7.00 14.36 -6.08
N GLY A 32 6.18 15.42 -6.01
CA GLY A 32 6.61 16.78 -6.34
C GLY A 32 6.93 17.01 -7.82
N GLU A 33 6.49 16.11 -8.72
CA GLU A 33 6.80 16.15 -10.14
C GLU A 33 5.56 16.46 -11.00
N ARG A 34 5.74 17.24 -12.07
CA ARG A 34 4.69 17.43 -13.10
C ARG A 34 4.72 16.26 -14.08
N ILE A 35 3.68 15.43 -14.04
CA ILE A 35 3.54 14.27 -14.93
C ILE A 35 3.24 14.76 -16.36
N PRO A 36 4.00 14.32 -17.39
CA PRO A 36 3.71 14.68 -18.77
C PRO A 36 2.39 14.05 -19.25
N GLY A 37 1.60 14.80 -20.01
CA GLY A 37 0.21 14.43 -20.36
C GLY A 37 0.03 13.06 -21.03
N ARG A 38 0.99 12.65 -21.87
CA ARG A 38 0.98 11.30 -22.48
C ARG A 38 1.10 10.18 -21.45
N ARG A 39 1.96 10.34 -20.44
CA ARG A 39 2.09 9.35 -19.35
C ARG A 39 0.91 9.38 -18.41
N LEU A 40 0.33 10.56 -18.19
CA LEU A 40 -0.91 10.67 -17.43
C LEU A 40 -2.04 9.89 -18.12
N ALA A 41 -2.16 9.98 -19.45
CA ALA A 41 -3.15 9.22 -20.21
C ALA A 41 -2.90 7.71 -20.15
N GLU A 42 -1.65 7.26 -20.34
CA GLU A 42 -1.28 5.84 -20.25
C GLU A 42 -1.53 5.27 -18.83
N ALA A 43 -1.11 6.00 -17.79
CA ALA A 43 -1.36 5.63 -16.40
C ALA A 43 -2.86 5.65 -16.07
N THR A 44 -3.62 6.60 -16.62
CA THR A 44 -5.08 6.66 -16.43
C THR A 44 -5.75 5.44 -17.06
N ALA A 45 -5.39 5.10 -18.30
CA ALA A 45 -5.95 3.96 -19.02
C ALA A 45 -5.67 2.64 -18.30
N ILE A 46 -4.41 2.40 -17.92
CA ILE A 46 -4.02 1.17 -17.22
C ILE A 46 -4.61 1.14 -15.80
N GLY A 47 -4.55 2.26 -15.08
CA GLY A 47 -5.13 2.37 -13.75
C GLY A 47 -6.65 2.19 -13.75
N THR A 48 -7.35 2.54 -14.83
CA THR A 48 -8.79 2.28 -14.98
C THR A 48 -9.04 0.76 -14.98
N ILE A 49 -8.23 0.00 -15.70
CA ILE A 49 -8.31 -1.46 -15.74
C ILE A 49 -7.96 -2.06 -14.37
N THR A 50 -6.96 -1.51 -13.70
CA THR A 50 -6.53 -1.96 -12.36
C THR A 50 -7.54 -1.66 -11.27
N LEU A 51 -8.21 -0.50 -11.31
CA LEU A 51 -9.18 -0.07 -10.31
C LEU A 51 -10.59 -0.61 -10.56
N ALA A 52 -10.92 -1.01 -11.79
CA ALA A 52 -12.24 -1.54 -12.14
C ALA A 52 -12.68 -2.70 -11.23
N PRO A 53 -11.86 -3.72 -10.93
CA PRO A 53 -12.24 -4.78 -10.00
C PRO A 53 -12.56 -4.27 -8.60
N ALA A 54 -11.79 -3.31 -8.07
CA ALA A 54 -12.05 -2.74 -6.75
C ALA A 54 -13.39 -1.97 -6.71
N ILE A 55 -13.69 -1.22 -7.78
CA ILE A 55 -14.93 -0.45 -7.91
C ILE A 55 -16.13 -1.39 -8.07
N VAL A 56 -16.00 -2.46 -8.85
CA VAL A 56 -17.04 -3.48 -8.99
C VAL A 56 -17.27 -4.20 -7.66
N LEU A 57 -16.20 -4.58 -6.97
CA LEU A 57 -16.29 -5.22 -5.65
C LEU A 57 -17.03 -4.33 -4.65
N LEU A 58 -16.64 -3.05 -4.55
CA LEU A 58 -17.27 -2.12 -3.62
C LEU A 58 -18.70 -1.77 -4.03
N GLY A 59 -18.96 -1.58 -5.33
CA GLY A 59 -20.28 -1.21 -5.85
C GLY A 59 -21.30 -2.34 -5.79
N PHE A 60 -20.87 -3.58 -6.01
CA PHE A 60 -21.76 -4.74 -6.05
C PHE A 60 -21.90 -5.44 -4.69
N PHE A 61 -20.83 -5.50 -3.89
CA PHE A 61 -20.81 -6.19 -2.60
C PHE A 61 -20.80 -5.24 -1.39
N GLY A 62 -20.76 -3.92 -1.60
CA GLY A 62 -20.80 -2.94 -0.51
C GLY A 62 -19.67 -3.11 0.50
N ILE A 63 -20.02 -3.09 1.79
CA ILE A 63 -19.06 -3.27 2.90
C ILE A 63 -18.37 -4.65 2.83
N VAL A 64 -19.08 -5.69 2.39
CA VAL A 64 -18.48 -7.04 2.24
C VAL A 64 -17.40 -7.06 1.16
N GLY A 65 -17.58 -6.23 0.12
CA GLY A 65 -16.60 -6.01 -0.94
C GLY A 65 -15.35 -5.24 -0.52
N LEU A 66 -15.34 -4.62 0.67
CA LEU A 66 -14.25 -3.77 1.14
C LEU A 66 -12.95 -4.55 1.31
N LEU A 67 -12.99 -5.67 2.04
CA LEU A 67 -11.81 -6.51 2.27
C LEU A 67 -11.19 -7.06 0.97
N PRO A 68 -11.95 -7.70 0.06
CA PRO A 68 -11.39 -8.16 -1.20
C PRO A 68 -10.91 -6.99 -2.08
N ALA A 69 -11.56 -5.83 -2.04
CA ALA A 69 -11.06 -4.63 -2.72
C ALA A 69 -9.73 -4.15 -2.12
N VAL A 70 -9.57 -4.14 -0.79
CA VAL A 70 -8.32 -3.80 -0.12
C VAL A 70 -7.22 -4.79 -0.49
N VAL A 71 -7.49 -6.09 -0.49
CA VAL A 71 -6.51 -7.11 -0.89
C VAL A 71 -6.10 -6.91 -2.35
N TRP A 72 -7.06 -6.67 -3.24
CA TRP A 72 -6.81 -6.38 -4.64
C TRP A 72 -5.96 -5.12 -4.83
N LEU A 73 -6.30 -4.03 -4.14
CA LEU A 73 -5.58 -2.76 -4.23
C LEU A 73 -4.20 -2.82 -3.57
N ALA A 74 -4.01 -3.60 -2.50
CA ALA A 74 -2.70 -3.81 -1.91
C ALA A 74 -1.78 -4.58 -2.87
N PHE A 75 -2.34 -5.49 -3.65
CA PHE A 75 -1.61 -6.29 -4.62
C PHE A 75 -1.36 -5.57 -5.95
N ALA A 76 -2.38 -4.90 -6.50
CA ALA A 76 -2.38 -4.33 -7.84
C ALA A 76 -2.37 -2.79 -7.85
N GLY A 77 -2.71 -2.13 -6.75
CA GLY A 77 -2.82 -0.67 -6.66
C GLY A 77 -1.50 0.06 -6.86
N ALA A 78 -0.35 -0.58 -6.59
CA ALA A 78 0.97 -0.01 -6.88
C ALA A 78 1.28 0.13 -8.38
N VAL A 79 0.48 -0.47 -9.27
CA VAL A 79 0.69 -0.39 -10.73
C VAL A 79 0.58 1.05 -11.24
N VAL A 80 -0.38 1.83 -10.74
CA VAL A 80 -0.59 3.23 -11.17
C VAL A 80 0.61 4.12 -10.81
N PRO A 81 1.08 4.18 -9.54
CA PRO A 81 2.20 5.05 -9.19
C PRO A 81 3.51 4.67 -9.90
N VAL A 82 3.76 3.37 -10.11
CA VAL A 82 4.92 2.91 -10.90
C VAL A 82 4.86 3.42 -12.33
N LEU A 83 3.70 3.35 -12.99
CA LEU A 83 3.55 3.83 -14.36
C LEU A 83 3.65 5.36 -14.47
N THR A 84 3.22 6.09 -13.45
CA THR A 84 3.35 7.56 -13.45
C THR A 84 4.80 8.01 -13.28
N LEU A 85 5.62 7.29 -12.51
CA LEU A 85 6.95 7.75 -12.10
C LEU A 85 8.11 7.05 -12.84
N GLU A 86 7.97 5.78 -13.22
CA GLU A 86 9.04 5.06 -13.92
C GLU A 86 8.99 5.27 -15.45
N ARG A 87 10.11 5.69 -16.05
CA ARG A 87 10.26 5.86 -17.51
C ARG A 87 10.30 4.54 -18.30
N ARG A 88 10.44 3.39 -17.64
CA ARG A 88 10.56 2.07 -18.26
C ARG A 88 9.60 1.11 -17.56
N LEU A 89 8.73 0.46 -18.32
CA LEU A 89 7.74 -0.53 -17.89
C LEU A 89 8.42 -1.68 -17.12
N SER A 90 8.63 -1.53 -15.81
CA SER A 90 9.16 -2.58 -14.96
C SER A 90 8.06 -3.16 -14.08
N TYR A 91 7.01 -3.70 -14.72
CA TYR A 91 5.91 -4.42 -14.05
C TYR A 91 6.41 -5.47 -13.06
N ARG A 92 7.51 -6.16 -13.39
CA ARG A 92 8.19 -7.11 -12.51
C ARG A 92 8.67 -6.50 -11.20
N ARG A 93 9.14 -5.24 -11.22
CA ARG A 93 9.64 -4.55 -10.03
C ARG A 93 8.49 -4.03 -9.18
N ALA A 94 7.43 -3.50 -9.80
CA ALA A 94 6.19 -3.14 -9.12
C ALA A 94 5.61 -4.33 -8.35
N PHE A 95 5.48 -5.47 -9.03
CA PHE A 95 4.95 -6.70 -8.44
C PHE A 95 5.89 -7.30 -7.39
N ALA A 96 7.21 -7.22 -7.60
CA ALA A 96 8.19 -7.68 -6.63
C ALA A 96 8.16 -6.83 -5.35
N LEU A 97 7.97 -5.51 -5.47
CA LEU A 97 7.78 -4.61 -4.33
C LEU A 97 6.51 -4.93 -3.55
N ALA A 98 5.37 -5.01 -4.23
CA ALA A 98 4.08 -5.30 -3.60
C ALA A 98 4.07 -6.67 -2.89
N ARG A 99 4.78 -7.66 -3.42
CA ARG A 99 4.90 -8.99 -2.80
C ARG A 99 5.84 -9.05 -1.60
N ALA A 100 6.86 -8.20 -1.55
CA ALA A 100 7.88 -8.27 -0.51
C ALA A 100 7.33 -7.91 0.89
N ASP A 101 6.30 -7.05 0.94
CA ASP A 101 5.68 -6.62 2.20
C ASP A 101 4.15 -6.55 2.10
N LEU A 102 3.56 -7.60 1.52
CA LEU A 102 2.12 -7.66 1.23
C LEU A 102 1.27 -7.56 2.51
N GLY A 103 1.74 -8.14 3.62
CA GLY A 103 1.04 -8.09 4.90
C GLY A 103 0.93 -6.67 5.47
N HIS A 104 2.02 -5.90 5.45
CA HIS A 104 2.00 -4.52 5.89
C HIS A 104 1.18 -3.63 4.94
N ALA A 105 1.32 -3.85 3.63
CA ALA A 105 0.53 -3.16 2.62
C ALA A 105 -0.98 -3.37 2.82
N ILE A 106 -1.41 -4.62 3.02
CA ILE A 106 -2.82 -4.95 3.28
C ILE A 106 -3.27 -4.29 4.58
N GLY A 107 -2.47 -4.38 5.65
CA GLY A 107 -2.81 -3.79 6.96
C GLY A 107 -3.00 -2.28 6.88
N SER A 108 -2.00 -1.56 6.37
CA SER A 108 -2.04 -0.10 6.25
C SER A 108 -3.15 0.37 5.31
N LEU A 109 -3.38 -0.34 4.21
CA LEU A 109 -4.47 -0.03 3.28
C LEU A 109 -5.86 -0.36 3.88
N ALA A 110 -5.97 -1.44 4.66
CA ALA A 110 -7.19 -1.78 5.39
C ALA A 110 -7.51 -0.70 6.44
N THR A 111 -6.51 -0.25 7.19
CA THR A 111 -6.67 0.84 8.17
C THR A 111 -7.10 2.12 7.46
N LEU A 112 -6.45 2.51 6.36
CA LEU A 112 -6.82 3.69 5.59
C LEU A 112 -8.26 3.60 5.08
N ALA A 113 -8.64 2.45 4.51
CA ALA A 113 -9.98 2.21 4.01
C ALA A 113 -11.03 2.25 5.13
N LEU A 114 -10.74 1.65 6.28
CA LEU A 114 -11.64 1.64 7.44
C LEU A 114 -11.82 3.04 8.02
N VAL A 115 -10.72 3.77 8.25
CA VAL A 115 -10.78 5.14 8.76
C VAL A 115 -11.55 6.03 7.78
N GLY A 116 -11.24 5.98 6.48
CA GLY A 116 -11.96 6.75 5.48
C GLY A 116 -13.45 6.40 5.43
N LEU A 117 -13.80 5.11 5.52
CA LEU A 117 -15.20 4.67 5.59
C LEU A 117 -15.91 5.24 6.82
N LEU A 118 -15.31 5.12 8.01
CA LEU A 118 -15.87 5.64 9.25
C LEU A 118 -16.04 7.16 9.18
N THR A 119 -15.05 7.90 8.68
CA THR A 119 -15.15 9.34 8.51
C THR A 119 -16.22 9.73 7.49
N ALA A 120 -16.35 9.00 6.37
CA ALA A 120 -17.41 9.21 5.39
C ALA A 120 -18.80 8.98 6.00
N TYR A 121 -18.95 7.96 6.84
CA TYR A 121 -20.21 7.73 7.56
C TYR A 121 -20.50 8.86 8.55
N VAL A 122 -19.54 9.24 9.39
CA VAL A 122 -19.72 10.37 10.32
C VAL A 122 -20.12 11.63 9.57
N LEU A 123 -19.44 11.95 8.46
CA LEU A 123 -19.76 13.11 7.63
C LEU A 123 -21.17 12.98 7.00
N PHE A 124 -21.54 11.79 6.54
CA PHE A 124 -22.88 11.54 6.00
C PHE A 124 -23.96 11.72 7.05
N PHE A 125 -23.79 11.15 8.24
CA PHE A 125 -24.76 11.22 9.33
C PHE A 125 -24.90 12.64 9.90
N THR A 126 -23.81 13.43 9.90
CA THR A 126 -23.82 14.84 10.33
C THR A 126 -24.39 15.78 9.28
N LEU A 127 -24.13 15.54 7.98
CA LEU A 127 -24.70 16.35 6.91
C LEU A 127 -26.19 16.06 6.69
N ARG A 128 -26.59 14.79 6.77
CA ARG A 128 -28.00 14.41 6.54
C ARG A 128 -28.93 14.93 7.63
N SER A 129 -28.44 15.14 8.86
CA SER A 129 -29.24 15.69 9.95
C SER A 129 -29.54 17.18 9.74
N ALA A 130 -28.90 17.84 8.77
CA ALA A 130 -29.09 19.25 8.46
C ALA A 130 -30.26 19.55 7.49
N GLY A 131 -30.95 18.55 6.92
CA GLY A 131 -32.11 18.83 6.06
C GLY A 131 -32.83 17.61 5.45
N THR A 132 -34.12 17.79 5.12
CA THR A 132 -35.04 16.72 4.67
C THR A 132 -34.85 16.27 3.21
N ALA A 133 -34.15 17.05 2.37
CA ALA A 133 -33.83 16.70 0.97
C ALA A 133 -32.40 16.15 0.78
N ALA A 134 -31.66 15.89 1.86
CA ALA A 134 -30.20 15.88 1.83
C ALA A 134 -29.55 14.49 1.67
N LEU A 135 -30.29 13.38 1.56
CA LEU A 135 -29.67 12.04 1.59
C LEU A 135 -28.65 11.83 0.47
N ARG A 136 -29.02 12.13 -0.79
CA ARG A 136 -28.10 11.95 -1.93
C ARG A 136 -26.95 12.96 -1.91
N ALA A 137 -27.25 14.22 -1.59
CA ALA A 137 -26.24 15.27 -1.52
C ALA A 137 -25.22 15.00 -0.40
N SER A 138 -25.67 14.59 0.78
CA SER A 138 -24.81 14.24 1.92
C SER A 138 -23.93 13.04 1.61
N ALA A 139 -24.49 12.01 0.96
CA ALA A 139 -23.73 10.82 0.56
C ALA A 139 -22.64 11.21 -0.45
N PHE A 140 -23.00 11.99 -1.46
CA PHE A 140 -22.06 12.48 -2.47
C PHE A 140 -20.96 13.32 -1.84
N LEU A 141 -21.31 14.31 -1.01
CA LEU A 141 -20.36 15.22 -0.39
C LEU A 141 -19.39 14.49 0.54
N SER A 142 -19.89 13.49 1.28
CA SER A 142 -19.06 12.69 2.17
C SER A 142 -18.00 11.91 1.42
N VAL A 143 -18.38 11.22 0.33
CA VAL A 143 -17.43 10.49 -0.51
C VAL A 143 -16.48 11.45 -1.23
N LEU A 144 -16.99 12.58 -1.71
CA LEU A 144 -16.19 13.59 -2.41
C LEU A 144 -15.07 14.14 -1.52
N VAL A 145 -15.34 14.43 -0.25
CA VAL A 145 -14.37 14.97 0.70
C VAL A 145 -13.33 13.93 1.13
N ILE A 146 -13.74 12.67 1.28
CA ILE A 146 -12.85 11.60 1.76
C ILE A 146 -11.97 11.01 0.66
N SER A 147 -12.48 10.99 -0.57
CA SER A 147 -11.80 10.41 -1.74
C SER A 147 -10.35 10.90 -1.95
N PRO A 148 -10.04 12.21 -1.89
CA PRO A 148 -8.66 12.70 -1.98
C PRO A 148 -7.72 12.12 -0.94
N LEU A 149 -8.17 11.95 0.31
CA LEU A 149 -7.36 11.40 1.40
C LEU A 149 -7.02 9.93 1.15
N LEU A 150 -7.98 9.16 0.63
CA LEU A 150 -7.75 7.75 0.27
C LEU A 150 -6.72 7.62 -0.85
N PHE A 151 -6.80 8.47 -1.87
CA PHE A 151 -5.83 8.46 -2.97
C PHE A 151 -4.45 8.94 -2.54
N LEU A 152 -4.37 9.99 -1.72
CA LEU A 152 -3.10 10.50 -1.20
C LEU A 152 -2.44 9.49 -0.25
N GLY A 153 -3.22 8.87 0.64
CA GLY A 153 -2.75 7.80 1.52
C GLY A 153 -2.26 6.57 0.75
N GLY A 154 -2.98 6.17 -0.31
CA GLY A 154 -2.53 5.09 -1.19
C GLY A 154 -1.24 5.43 -1.94
N ALA A 155 -1.06 6.68 -2.36
CA ALA A 155 0.18 7.14 -2.99
C ALA A 155 1.35 7.14 -1.99
N LEU A 156 1.13 7.61 -0.75
CA LEU A 156 2.14 7.55 0.31
C LEU A 156 2.55 6.10 0.65
N LEU A 157 1.58 5.17 0.66
CA LEU A 157 1.84 3.74 0.88
C LEU A 157 2.83 3.17 -0.15
N TYR A 158 2.75 3.60 -1.40
CA TYR A 158 3.71 3.21 -2.44
C TYR A 158 5.14 3.70 -2.11
N PHE A 159 5.28 4.93 -1.62
CA PHE A 159 6.59 5.46 -1.21
C PHE A 159 7.13 4.79 0.05
N ASP A 160 6.26 4.44 1.02
CA ASP A 160 6.65 3.66 2.20
C ASP A 160 7.16 2.27 1.80
N GLN A 161 6.50 1.60 0.86
CA GLN A 161 6.96 0.32 0.31
C GLN A 161 8.30 0.43 -0.42
N LEU A 162 8.48 1.48 -1.23
CA LEU A 162 9.76 1.76 -1.90
C LEU A 162 10.89 1.94 -0.89
N ALA A 163 10.67 2.74 0.16
CA ALA A 163 11.63 2.95 1.22
C ALA A 163 11.97 1.64 1.94
N ARG A 164 10.96 0.84 2.29
CA ARG A 164 11.12 -0.45 2.99
C ARG A 164 11.86 -1.50 2.17
N VAL A 165 11.64 -1.57 0.86
CA VAL A 165 12.40 -2.50 0.00
C VAL A 165 13.84 -2.02 -0.19
N GLY A 166 14.07 -0.70 -0.22
CA GLY A 166 15.42 -0.13 -0.19
C GLY A 166 16.15 -0.37 1.14
N SER A 167 15.42 -0.37 2.26
CA SER A 167 15.97 -0.55 3.62
C SER A 167 15.89 -1.98 4.15
N SER A 168 15.25 -2.91 3.43
CA SER A 168 15.15 -4.30 3.86
C SER A 168 16.55 -4.87 4.02
N PRO A 169 16.90 -5.40 5.21
CA PRO A 169 18.24 -5.87 5.49
C PRO A 169 18.53 -6.98 4.50
N ARG A 170 19.46 -6.70 3.57
CA ARG A 170 20.06 -7.65 2.64
C ARG A 170 20.34 -8.92 3.44
N ARG A 171 19.49 -9.95 3.24
CA ARG A 171 19.52 -11.29 3.85
C ARG A 171 20.72 -11.40 4.77
N ARG A 172 20.52 -11.19 6.09
CA ARG A 172 21.56 -11.17 7.13
C ARG A 172 22.66 -12.13 6.70
N ARG A 173 23.71 -11.58 6.10
CA ARG A 173 24.83 -12.37 5.63
C ARG A 173 25.42 -12.86 6.94
N THR A 174 25.33 -14.16 7.19
CA THR A 174 25.91 -14.80 8.38
C THR A 174 27.40 -14.50 8.51
N ASP A 175 28.02 -13.96 7.45
CA ASP A 175 29.42 -13.61 7.35
C ASP A 175 29.60 -12.08 7.20
N ALA A 176 28.89 -11.30 8.02
CA ALA A 176 29.44 -10.00 8.36
C ALA A 176 30.60 -10.27 9.31
N ASP A 177 31.83 -10.08 8.84
CA ASP A 177 33.03 -9.92 9.67
C ASP A 177 32.85 -8.68 10.57
N VAL A 178 31.96 -8.83 11.55
CA VAL A 178 31.87 -7.94 12.68
C VAL A 178 33.04 -8.36 13.56
N HIS A 179 34.00 -7.44 13.76
CA HIS A 179 35.02 -7.61 14.78
C HIS A 179 34.33 -8.08 16.07
N PRO A 180 34.73 -9.24 16.66
CA PRO A 180 34.07 -9.75 17.83
C PRO A 180 34.05 -8.66 18.89
N ALA A 181 32.86 -8.31 19.37
CA ALA A 181 32.73 -7.47 20.54
C ALA A 181 33.58 -8.11 21.64
N VAL A 182 34.51 -7.34 22.20
CA VAL A 182 35.26 -7.71 23.40
C VAL A 182 34.26 -8.30 24.39
N GLN A 183 34.48 -9.57 24.73
CA GLN A 183 33.58 -10.42 25.51
C GLN A 183 32.88 -9.61 26.63
N PRO A 184 31.54 -9.63 26.75
CA PRO A 184 30.95 -9.44 28.06
C PRO A 184 31.34 -10.67 28.89
N ASP A 185 31.93 -10.42 30.06
CA ASP A 185 32.40 -11.44 31.00
C ASP A 185 31.36 -12.56 31.14
N ARG A 186 31.74 -13.75 30.69
CA ARG A 186 30.96 -14.96 30.85
C ARG A 186 31.03 -15.33 32.33
N ALA A 187 29.88 -15.45 32.98
CA ALA A 187 29.79 -15.97 34.35
C ALA A 187 30.57 -17.29 34.46
N GLY A 188 31.50 -17.34 35.43
CA GLY A 188 32.51 -18.38 35.59
C GLY A 188 31.96 -19.79 35.45
N GLY A 189 32.49 -20.50 34.45
CA GLY A 189 32.45 -21.96 34.42
C GLY A 189 33.52 -22.51 35.37
N PRO A 190 33.27 -23.67 36.01
CA PRO A 190 34.18 -24.23 37.00
C PRO A 190 35.54 -24.59 36.36
N ASP A 191 36.62 -24.16 37.02
CA ASP A 191 38.00 -24.45 36.63
C ASP A 191 38.22 -25.95 36.48
N ALA A 192 38.66 -26.37 35.30
CA ALA A 192 39.12 -27.74 35.08
C ALA A 192 40.45 -27.94 35.83
N GLN A 193 40.50 -28.93 36.72
CA GLN A 193 41.69 -29.36 37.44
C GLN A 193 42.85 -29.62 36.47
N VAL A 194 43.94 -28.89 36.67
CA VAL A 194 45.21 -29.11 35.98
C VAL A 194 45.86 -30.37 36.56
N GLU A 195 46.01 -31.40 35.73
CA GLU A 195 46.75 -32.60 36.09
C GLU A 195 48.27 -32.32 36.02
N PRO A 196 49.05 -32.60 37.08
CA PRO A 196 50.47 -32.31 37.09
C PRO A 196 51.24 -33.28 36.20
N ARG A 197 51.94 -32.73 35.20
CA ARG A 197 52.84 -33.47 34.29
C ARG A 197 53.99 -34.10 35.09
N PRO A 198 54.31 -35.40 34.92
CA PRO A 198 55.44 -36.00 35.62
C PRO A 198 56.77 -35.48 35.09
N ALA A 199 57.71 -35.26 36.02
CA ALA A 199 59.03 -34.72 35.79
C ALA A 199 59.84 -35.58 34.80
N ALA A 200 60.44 -34.92 33.80
CA ALA A 200 61.46 -35.52 32.96
C ALA A 200 62.66 -35.93 33.83
N ARG A 201 62.86 -37.24 34.01
CA ARG A 201 64.12 -37.78 34.52
C ARG A 201 65.14 -37.75 33.40
N GLY A 202 66.14 -36.91 33.56
CA GLY A 202 67.39 -36.98 32.79
C GLY A 202 68.29 -38.09 33.33
N GLN A 203 69.02 -38.69 32.39
CA GLN A 203 70.23 -39.51 32.50
C GLN A 203 70.17 -40.81 33.31
#